data_AF-A0A953AEI0-F1
#
_entry.id   AF-A0A953AEI0-F1
#
_cell.length_a   1.000
_cell.length_b   1.000
_cell.length_c   1.000
_cell.angle_alpha   90.00
_cell.angle_beta   90.00
_cell.angle_gamma   90.00
#
_symmetry.space_group_name_H-M   'P 1'
#
loop_
_entity.id
_entity.type
_entity.pdbx_description
1 polymer ?
#
loop_
_entity_poly.entity_id
_entity_poly.type
_entity_poly.pdbx_seq_one_letter_code
_entity_poly.pdbx_strand_id
1 'polypeptide(L)'
;MRVVPHDLVDQLLPLIPPERAGDVVLMDLSDPEHLPGINPLDVHFSPVRDKAVADLLACFREIWATSWGPCMEAACEAALKLIYSVNQQLVTEGDERQLTLLEVLLVLCSNRVRNRLLRLLRRPDPFLIRWWAAYFEPLSTWMRLERIDPVLTKFAKFEQVSARRVLGQSRSTVDLRACLEGRILLVKLASVVGEDAARLVGATLLNLLGLFFQEQPPGRTRTLVIVDEFQWFLGVRWRMLAELRKFGAHFALATQSLAFFRQEAQEHKVLAQILANVQSILAFAGSADDAQTLAPELGITAEDVQSLPRHHRYARLPVAGERITCSLQLLLPDAADPALALGLVCRQPQRSDPGGQDAAV
;
A
#
# COMPACT_ATOMS: atom_id res chain seq x y z
N MET A 1 0.48 -5.49 -11.19
CA MET A 1 -0.28 -4.59 -10.30
C MET A 1 0.10 -3.15 -10.60
N ARG A 2 -0.84 -2.20 -10.64
CA ARG A 2 -0.56 -0.79 -10.91
C ARG A 2 -1.30 0.11 -9.91
N VAL A 3 -0.59 1.00 -9.22
CA VAL A 3 -1.14 2.03 -8.32
C VAL A 3 -0.99 3.38 -9.00
N VAL A 4 -2.09 4.07 -9.29
CA VAL A 4 -2.12 5.11 -10.33
C VAL A 4 -3.12 6.25 -10.01
N PRO A 5 -2.82 7.52 -10.34
CA PRO A 5 -3.78 8.61 -10.41
C PRO A 5 -4.74 8.52 -11.62
N HIS A 6 -5.84 9.27 -11.51
CA HIS A 6 -7.04 9.34 -12.34
C HIS A 6 -7.01 8.77 -13.78
N ASP A 7 -6.12 9.23 -14.67
CA ASP A 7 -6.30 9.03 -16.11
C ASP A 7 -5.68 7.75 -16.69
N LEU A 8 -4.62 7.22 -16.06
CA LEU A 8 -3.92 6.08 -16.64
C LEU A 8 -4.69 4.76 -16.43
N VAL A 9 -5.45 4.59 -15.34
CA VAL A 9 -6.31 3.39 -15.20
C VAL A 9 -7.35 3.31 -16.32
N ASP A 10 -8.00 4.44 -16.62
CA ASP A 10 -9.03 4.53 -17.64
C ASP A 10 -8.48 4.27 -19.05
N GLN A 11 -7.23 4.68 -19.30
CA GLN A 11 -6.52 4.39 -20.55
C GLN A 11 -6.04 2.93 -20.66
N LEU A 12 -5.82 2.26 -19.53
CA LEU A 12 -5.30 0.89 -19.50
C LEU A 12 -6.38 -0.17 -19.56
N LEU A 13 -7.55 0.09 -18.98
CA LEU A 13 -8.67 -0.86 -18.97
C LEU A 13 -9.01 -1.41 -20.36
N PRO A 14 -9.11 -0.60 -21.44
CA PRO A 14 -9.45 -1.11 -22.77
C PRO A 14 -8.26 -1.74 -23.51
N LEU A 15 -7.04 -1.71 -22.94
CA LEU A 15 -5.88 -2.44 -23.45
C LEU A 15 -5.74 -3.84 -22.84
N ILE A 16 -6.58 -4.21 -21.87
CA ILE A 16 -6.55 -5.54 -21.25
C ILE A 16 -7.18 -6.55 -22.22
N PRO A 17 -6.47 -7.65 -22.55
CA PRO A 17 -7.04 -8.67 -23.42
C PRO A 17 -8.35 -9.24 -22.85
N PRO A 18 -9.40 -9.44 -23.67
CA PRO A 18 -10.71 -9.92 -23.20
C PRO A 18 -10.64 -11.23 -22.39
N GLU A 19 -9.72 -12.13 -22.72
CA GLU A 19 -9.50 -13.39 -22.02
C GLU A 19 -8.95 -13.22 -20.59
N ARG A 20 -8.32 -12.07 -20.30
CA ARG A 20 -7.79 -11.70 -18.97
C ARG A 20 -8.78 -10.89 -18.14
N ALA A 21 -9.96 -10.59 -18.68
CA ALA A 21 -10.94 -9.73 -18.03
C ALA A 21 -11.35 -10.20 -16.62
N GLY A 22 -11.50 -11.51 -16.43
CA GLY A 22 -11.85 -12.11 -15.13
C GLY A 22 -10.73 -12.06 -14.09
N ASP A 23 -9.50 -11.73 -14.49
CA ASP A 23 -8.35 -11.60 -13.59
C ASP A 23 -8.17 -10.17 -13.05
N VAL A 24 -8.99 -9.22 -13.53
CA VAL A 24 -8.88 -7.81 -13.17
C VAL A 24 -9.61 -7.55 -11.85
N VAL A 25 -8.89 -6.95 -10.91
CA VAL A 25 -9.47 -6.34 -9.71
C VAL A 25 -9.24 -4.84 -9.83
N LEU A 26 -10.33 -4.07 -9.85
CA LEU A 26 -10.30 -2.62 -9.90
C LEU A 26 -10.67 -2.06 -8.52
N MET A 27 -9.74 -1.32 -7.93
CA MET A 27 -9.96 -0.54 -6.72
C MET A 27 -9.98 0.93 -7.10
N ASP A 28 -11.19 1.47 -7.32
CA ASP A 28 -11.38 2.86 -7.70
C ASP A 28 -11.97 3.68 -6.55
N LEU A 29 -11.15 4.49 -5.89
CA LEU A 29 -11.58 5.29 -4.76
C LEU A 29 -12.58 6.42 -5.15
N SER A 30 -12.75 6.69 -6.45
CA SER A 30 -13.79 7.60 -6.94
C SER A 30 -15.17 6.94 -7.08
N ASP A 31 -15.25 5.61 -7.10
CA ASP A 31 -16.50 4.84 -7.10
C ASP A 31 -16.75 4.23 -5.69
N PRO A 32 -17.49 4.92 -4.82
CA PRO A 32 -17.75 4.43 -3.48
C PRO A 32 -18.75 3.28 -3.41
N GLU A 33 -19.51 3.01 -4.48
CA GLU A 33 -20.54 1.95 -4.49
C GLU A 33 -19.91 0.58 -4.74
N HIS A 34 -18.85 0.52 -5.53
CA HIS A 34 -18.16 -0.73 -5.89
C HIS A 34 -16.73 -0.81 -5.34
N LEU A 35 -16.45 -0.12 -4.23
CA LEU A 35 -15.10 -0.04 -3.68
C LEU A 35 -14.73 -1.34 -2.93
N PRO A 36 -13.74 -2.11 -3.43
CA PRO A 36 -13.28 -3.26 -2.68
C PRO A 36 -12.46 -2.79 -1.46
N GLY A 37 -12.51 -3.56 -0.39
CA GLY A 37 -11.83 -3.25 0.86
C GLY A 37 -10.78 -4.26 1.25
N ILE A 38 -9.87 -3.80 2.09
CA ILE A 38 -8.78 -4.58 2.66
C ILE A 38 -8.77 -4.26 4.14
N ASN A 39 -8.92 -5.28 4.99
CA ASN A 39 -8.66 -5.14 6.41
C ASN A 39 -7.18 -5.48 6.64
N PRO A 40 -6.31 -4.54 7.02
CA PRO A 40 -4.90 -4.86 7.27
C PRO A 40 -4.72 -5.86 8.43
N LEU A 41 -5.73 -6.00 9.29
CA LEU A 41 -5.78 -6.94 10.41
C LEU A 41 -6.53 -8.24 10.07
N ASP A 42 -6.80 -8.50 8.79
CA ASP A 42 -7.43 -9.75 8.35
C ASP A 42 -6.53 -10.95 8.67
N VAL A 43 -7.04 -11.88 9.47
CA VAL A 43 -6.29 -13.08 9.88
C VAL A 43 -6.08 -14.06 8.73
N HIS A 44 -6.86 -13.94 7.65
CA HIS A 44 -6.66 -14.74 6.45
C HIS A 44 -5.38 -14.36 5.71
N PHE A 45 -4.82 -13.17 5.95
CA PHE A 45 -3.52 -12.82 5.40
C PHE A 45 -2.37 -13.54 6.10
N SER A 46 -2.44 -13.80 7.40
CA SER A 46 -1.36 -14.50 8.10
C SER A 46 -1.89 -15.25 9.32
N PRO A 47 -1.55 -16.53 9.50
CA PRO A 47 -1.93 -17.23 10.73
C PRO A 47 -1.10 -16.78 11.94
N VAL A 48 0.04 -16.10 11.72
CA VAL A 48 0.99 -15.74 12.78
C VAL A 48 0.79 -14.29 13.23
N ARG A 49 0.02 -14.11 14.31
CA ARG A 49 -0.31 -12.80 14.90
C ARG A 49 0.90 -11.90 15.08
N ASP A 50 1.93 -12.37 15.77
CA ASP A 50 3.06 -11.51 16.15
C ASP A 50 3.84 -11.02 14.92
N LYS A 51 3.93 -11.87 13.88
CA LYS A 51 4.48 -11.47 12.60
C LYS A 51 3.59 -10.43 11.92
N ALA A 52 2.29 -10.69 11.80
CA ALA A 52 1.34 -9.77 11.17
C ALA A 52 1.35 -8.38 11.84
N VAL A 53 1.39 -8.35 13.17
CA VAL A 53 1.47 -7.09 13.93
C VAL A 53 2.82 -6.41 13.73
N ALA A 54 3.94 -7.13 13.79
CA ALA A 54 5.27 -6.55 13.55
C ALA A 54 5.39 -5.97 12.12
N ASP A 55 4.81 -6.66 11.14
CA ASP A 55 4.77 -6.24 9.75
C ASP A 55 3.93 -4.95 9.58
N LEU A 56 2.76 -4.85 10.23
CA LEU A 56 1.96 -3.63 10.25
C LEU A 56 2.66 -2.47 10.96
N LEU A 57 3.29 -2.71 12.11
CA LEU A 57 4.08 -1.71 12.83
C LEU A 57 5.23 -1.20 11.96
N ALA A 58 5.89 -2.09 11.21
CA ALA A 58 6.89 -1.69 10.25
C ALA A 58 6.28 -0.79 9.17
N CYS A 59 5.12 -1.11 8.60
CA CYS A 59 4.43 -0.24 7.64
C CYS A 59 4.15 1.15 8.23
N PHE A 60 3.60 1.21 9.44
CA PHE A 60 3.25 2.45 10.12
C PHE A 60 4.46 3.30 10.49
N ARG A 61 5.55 2.67 10.93
CA ARG A 61 6.82 3.35 11.17
C ARG A 61 7.36 4.02 9.92
N GLU A 62 7.15 3.44 8.73
CA GLU A 62 7.56 4.07 7.48
C GLU A 62 6.63 5.23 7.10
N ILE A 63 5.31 5.03 7.20
CA ILE A 63 4.30 6.08 6.94
C ILE A 63 4.53 7.31 7.83
N TRP A 64 4.99 7.11 9.07
CA TRP A 64 5.17 8.18 10.06
C TRP A 64 6.61 8.31 10.57
N ALA A 65 7.59 8.05 9.71
CA ALA A 65 9.01 7.96 10.08
C ALA A 65 9.56 9.15 10.88
N THR A 66 9.05 10.36 10.65
CA THR A 66 9.48 11.59 11.36
C THR A 66 8.86 11.76 12.74
N SER A 67 7.83 10.98 13.09
CA SER A 67 7.03 11.15 14.31
C SER A 67 6.64 9.82 14.96
N TRP A 68 7.46 8.78 14.77
CA TRP A 68 7.29 7.45 15.33
C TRP A 68 8.26 7.23 16.49
N GLY A 69 7.75 6.91 17.68
CA GLY A 69 8.55 6.76 18.90
C GLY A 69 8.21 5.49 19.69
N PRO A 70 9.08 5.05 20.62
CA PRO A 70 8.96 3.76 21.30
C PRO A 70 7.70 3.64 22.17
N CYS A 71 7.29 4.72 22.84
CA CYS A 71 6.06 4.72 23.65
C CYS A 71 4.81 4.52 22.79
N MET A 72 4.75 5.20 21.64
CA MET A 72 3.68 5.07 20.67
C MET A 72 3.65 3.66 20.08
N GLU A 73 4.82 3.13 19.68
CA GLU A 73 4.95 1.78 19.14
C GLU A 73 4.42 0.72 20.12
N ALA A 74 4.82 0.80 21.39
CA ALA A 74 4.36 -0.14 22.41
C ALA A 74 2.84 -0.09 22.64
N ALA A 75 2.23 1.10 22.62
CA ALA A 75 0.78 1.26 22.73
C ALA A 75 0.04 0.73 21.50
N CYS A 76 0.56 1.03 20.30
CA CYS A 76 0.02 0.53 19.05
C CYS A 76 0.13 -1.00 18.96
N GLU A 77 1.28 -1.57 19.29
CA GLU A 77 1.53 -3.01 19.30
C GLU A 77 0.54 -3.75 20.21
N ALA A 78 0.34 -3.27 21.44
CA ALA A 78 -0.58 -3.89 22.38
C ALA A 78 -2.03 -3.84 21.89
N ALA A 79 -2.45 -2.73 21.28
CA ALA A 79 -3.77 -2.61 20.67
C ALA A 79 -3.94 -3.55 19.48
N LEU A 80 -3.00 -3.56 18.53
CA LEU A 80 -3.04 -4.42 17.35
C LEU A 80 -3.02 -5.91 17.74
N LYS A 81 -2.17 -6.32 18.70
CA LYS A 81 -2.14 -7.71 19.20
C LYS A 81 -3.45 -8.12 19.85
N LEU A 82 -4.09 -7.23 20.62
CA LEU A 82 -5.40 -7.53 21.20
C LEU A 82 -6.44 -7.72 20.10
N ILE A 83 -6.55 -6.76 19.19
CA ILE A 83 -7.53 -6.78 18.10
C ILE A 83 -7.34 -8.03 17.22
N TYR A 84 -6.09 -8.32 16.83
CA TYR A 84 -5.79 -9.49 16.01
C TYR A 84 -6.10 -10.81 16.72
N SER A 85 -5.79 -10.91 18.02
CA SER A 85 -6.14 -12.10 18.81
C SER A 85 -7.65 -12.31 18.87
N VAL A 86 -8.43 -11.23 18.97
CA VAL A 86 -9.89 -11.28 18.91
C VAL A 86 -10.35 -11.70 17.52
N ASN A 87 -9.77 -11.16 16.44
CA ASN A 87 -10.10 -11.58 15.08
C ASN A 87 -9.85 -13.08 14.86
N GLN A 88 -8.73 -13.60 15.37
CA GLN A 88 -8.44 -15.03 15.30
C GLN A 88 -9.50 -15.86 16.05
N GLN A 89 -9.92 -15.39 17.22
CA GLN A 89 -10.98 -16.03 18.00
C GLN A 89 -12.32 -16.01 17.26
N LEU A 90 -12.72 -14.87 16.68
CA LEU A 90 -13.96 -14.71 15.91
C LEU A 90 -13.99 -15.65 14.71
N VAL A 91 -12.94 -15.65 13.89
CA VAL A 91 -12.85 -16.53 12.71
C VAL A 91 -12.85 -18.00 13.12
N THR A 92 -12.18 -18.36 14.22
CA THR A 92 -12.22 -19.74 14.76
C THR A 92 -13.63 -20.15 15.20
N GLU A 93 -14.46 -19.19 15.63
CA GLU A 93 -15.86 -19.40 16.02
C GLU A 93 -16.85 -19.29 14.85
N GLY A 94 -16.35 -19.04 13.62
CA GLY A 94 -17.15 -18.93 12.40
C GLY A 94 -17.72 -17.52 12.14
N ASP A 95 -17.29 -16.51 12.90
CA ASP A 95 -17.67 -15.12 12.65
C ASP A 95 -16.59 -14.40 11.80
N GLU A 96 -16.94 -14.10 10.55
CA GLU A 96 -16.07 -13.39 9.60
C GLU A 96 -16.09 -11.86 9.80
N ARG A 97 -16.87 -11.34 10.77
CA ARG A 97 -16.92 -9.91 11.10
C ARG A 97 -15.74 -9.52 12.00
N GLN A 98 -14.56 -9.50 11.41
CA GLN A 98 -13.34 -9.12 12.11
C GLN A 98 -13.32 -7.62 12.44
N LEU A 99 -12.60 -7.27 13.51
CA LEU A 99 -12.28 -5.90 13.90
C LEU A 99 -11.19 -5.33 12.98
N THR A 100 -11.11 -4.01 12.93
CA THR A 100 -10.30 -3.24 11.97
C THR A 100 -9.34 -2.29 12.69
N LEU A 101 -8.60 -1.48 11.92
CA LEU A 101 -7.74 -0.44 12.48
C LEU A 101 -8.53 0.64 13.25
N LEU A 102 -9.83 0.80 12.98
CA LEU A 102 -10.68 1.79 13.67
C LEU A 102 -10.84 1.45 15.17
N GLU A 103 -10.84 0.16 15.51
CA GLU A 103 -10.94 -0.29 16.89
C GLU A 103 -9.72 0.06 17.74
N VAL A 104 -8.58 0.43 17.15
CA VAL A 104 -7.38 0.85 17.89
C VAL A 104 -7.70 2.05 18.79
N LEU A 105 -8.46 3.03 18.27
CA LEU A 105 -8.89 4.21 19.04
C LEU A 105 -9.75 3.79 20.24
N LEU A 106 -10.71 2.89 20.01
CA LEU A 106 -11.64 2.41 21.05
C LEU A 106 -10.93 1.60 22.13
N VAL A 107 -9.98 0.74 21.75
CA VAL A 107 -9.20 -0.10 22.65
C VAL A 107 -8.30 0.72 23.57
N LEU A 108 -7.71 1.79 23.04
CA LEU A 108 -6.82 2.67 23.81
C LEU A 108 -7.60 3.60 24.74
N CYS A 109 -8.71 4.18 24.27
CA CYS A 109 -9.48 5.18 25.03
C CYS A 109 -10.49 4.58 26.02
N SER A 110 -11.05 3.41 25.73
CA SER A 110 -12.16 2.85 26.52
C SER A 110 -11.77 1.56 27.24
N ASN A 111 -11.58 1.68 28.56
CA ASN A 111 -11.41 0.53 29.45
C ASN A 111 -12.56 -0.48 29.31
N ARG A 112 -13.79 0.00 29.10
CA ARG A 112 -14.98 -0.86 28.92
C ARG A 112 -14.89 -1.69 27.65
N VAL A 113 -14.54 -1.08 26.52
CA VAL A 113 -14.38 -1.80 25.24
C VAL A 113 -13.24 -2.79 25.35
N ARG A 114 -12.08 -2.35 25.84
CA ARG A 114 -10.92 -3.22 26.04
C ARG A 114 -11.22 -4.43 26.92
N ASN A 115 -11.86 -4.24 28.08
CA ASN A 115 -12.20 -5.34 28.99
C ASN A 115 -13.27 -6.26 28.40
N ARG A 116 -14.13 -5.77 27.50
CA ARG A 116 -15.03 -6.62 26.73
C ARG A 116 -14.23 -7.49 25.75
N LEU A 117 -13.32 -6.91 24.98
CA LEU A 117 -12.49 -7.65 24.02
C LEU A 117 -11.59 -8.70 24.69
N LEU A 118 -10.94 -8.35 25.81
CA LEU A 118 -10.12 -9.29 26.57
C LEU A 118 -10.93 -10.51 27.07
N ARG A 119 -12.23 -10.33 27.39
CA ARG A 119 -13.12 -11.42 27.81
C ARG A 119 -13.58 -12.32 26.67
N LEU A 120 -13.48 -11.87 25.41
CA LEU A 120 -13.78 -12.72 24.25
C LEU A 120 -12.67 -13.77 24.04
N LEU A 121 -11.44 -13.49 24.49
CA LEU A 121 -10.33 -14.41 24.33
C LEU A 121 -10.49 -15.62 25.27
N ARG A 122 -10.66 -16.83 24.70
CA ARG A 122 -10.72 -18.07 25.49
C ARG A 122 -9.40 -18.37 26.20
N ARG A 123 -8.27 -18.02 25.56
CA ARG A 123 -6.91 -18.17 26.08
C ARG A 123 -6.13 -16.88 25.85
N PRO A 124 -6.30 -15.87 26.72
CA PRO A 124 -5.59 -14.60 26.58
C PRO A 124 -4.08 -14.80 26.78
N ASP A 125 -3.30 -14.19 25.89
CA ASP A 125 -1.85 -14.16 25.98
C ASP A 125 -1.40 -13.48 27.30
N PRO A 126 -0.51 -14.12 28.10
CA PRO A 126 0.07 -13.51 29.29
C PRO A 126 0.70 -12.13 29.06
N PHE A 127 1.24 -11.86 27.86
CA PHE A 127 1.72 -10.53 27.48
C PHE A 127 0.59 -9.51 27.50
N LEU A 128 -0.55 -9.80 26.88
CA LEU A 128 -1.70 -8.88 26.83
C LEU A 128 -2.25 -8.61 28.22
N ILE A 129 -2.39 -9.65 29.05
CA ILE A 129 -2.86 -9.49 30.44
C ILE A 129 -1.90 -8.57 31.21
N ARG A 130 -0.59 -8.86 31.16
CA ARG A 130 0.43 -8.08 31.86
C ARG A 130 0.47 -6.63 31.35
N TRP A 131 0.45 -6.43 30.04
CA TRP A 131 0.53 -5.10 29.45
C TRP A 131 -0.68 -4.25 29.84
N TRP A 132 -1.90 -4.78 29.70
CA TRP A 132 -3.10 -4.00 30.00
C TRP A 132 -3.33 -3.82 31.50
N ALA A 133 -3.26 -4.90 32.30
CA ALA A 133 -3.63 -4.84 33.70
C ALA A 133 -2.50 -4.36 34.63
N ALA A 134 -1.24 -4.73 34.35
CA ALA A 134 -0.12 -4.42 35.23
C ALA A 134 0.71 -3.22 34.78
N TYR A 135 0.70 -2.87 33.49
CA TYR A 135 1.44 -1.72 32.98
C TYR A 135 0.53 -0.54 32.63
N PHE A 136 -0.45 -0.70 31.74
CA PHE A 136 -1.22 0.41 31.19
C PHE A 136 -2.28 0.97 32.14
N GLU A 137 -3.08 0.10 32.78
CA GLU A 137 -4.16 0.51 33.69
C GLU A 137 -3.68 1.28 34.94
N PRO A 138 -2.55 0.91 35.58
CA PRO A 138 -2.05 1.63 36.77
C PRO A 138 -1.49 3.02 36.46
N LEU A 139 -1.25 3.38 35.20
CA LEU A 139 -0.77 4.70 34.83
C LEU A 139 -1.81 5.78 35.18
N SER A 140 -1.33 6.94 35.59
CA SER A 140 -2.19 8.11 35.74
C SER A 140 -2.86 8.46 34.40
N THR A 141 -4.02 9.11 34.45
CA THR A 141 -4.74 9.52 33.23
C THR A 141 -3.85 10.36 32.29
N TRP A 142 -3.04 11.26 32.85
CA TRP A 142 -2.10 12.07 32.07
C TRP A 142 -1.02 11.21 31.39
N MET A 143 -0.40 10.28 32.13
CA MET A 143 0.60 9.36 31.58
C MET A 143 0.04 8.41 30.51
N ARG A 144 -1.23 8.03 30.61
CA ARG A 144 -1.92 7.25 29.58
C ARG A 144 -2.12 8.09 28.32
N LEU A 145 -2.66 9.30 28.47
CA LEU A 145 -2.89 10.22 27.35
C LEU A 145 -1.60 10.50 26.59
N GLU A 146 -0.50 10.82 27.28
CA GLU A 146 0.81 11.07 26.66
C GLU A 146 1.29 9.90 25.79
N ARG A 147 1.01 8.65 26.21
CA ARG A 147 1.40 7.44 25.46
C ARG A 147 0.51 7.17 24.25
N ILE A 148 -0.80 7.44 24.36
CA ILE A 148 -1.76 7.06 23.32
C ILE A 148 -2.05 8.18 22.33
N ASP A 149 -1.93 9.45 22.71
CA ASP A 149 -2.29 10.60 21.86
C ASP A 149 -1.58 10.59 20.49
N PRO A 150 -0.27 10.23 20.38
CA PRO A 150 0.37 10.06 19.08
C PRO A 150 -0.22 8.91 18.24
N VAL A 151 -0.74 7.86 18.88
CA VAL A 151 -1.46 6.78 18.18
C VAL A 151 -2.82 7.30 17.72
N LEU A 152 -3.57 7.98 18.61
CA LEU A 152 -4.91 8.48 18.32
C LEU A 152 -4.92 9.43 17.13
N THR A 153 -4.04 10.44 17.13
CA THR A 153 -3.93 11.43 16.05
C THR A 153 -3.62 10.81 14.69
N LYS A 154 -2.79 9.76 14.67
CA LYS A 154 -2.42 9.06 13.43
C LYS A 154 -3.51 8.11 12.95
N PHE A 155 -4.13 7.36 13.87
CA PHE A 155 -5.19 6.42 13.53
C PHE A 155 -6.52 7.10 13.19
N ALA A 156 -6.76 8.33 13.67
CA ALA A 156 -7.89 9.15 13.25
C ALA A 156 -7.89 9.42 11.73
N LYS A 157 -6.74 9.34 11.06
CA LYS A 157 -6.67 9.43 9.60
C LYS A 157 -7.41 8.29 8.88
N PHE A 158 -7.54 7.12 9.51
CA PHE A 158 -8.34 6.01 8.97
C PHE A 158 -9.85 6.21 9.13
N GLU A 159 -10.29 7.14 9.98
CA GLU A 159 -11.73 7.46 10.14
C GLU A 159 -12.26 8.33 8.98
N GLN A 160 -11.38 8.96 8.22
CA GLN A 160 -11.75 9.69 7.00
C GLN A 160 -12.54 8.77 6.08
N VAL A 161 -13.68 9.25 5.55
CA VAL A 161 -14.67 8.43 4.84
C VAL A 161 -14.04 7.54 3.78
N SER A 162 -13.08 8.07 3.03
CA SER A 162 -12.34 7.38 2.00
C SER A 162 -11.44 6.27 2.52
N ALA A 163 -10.56 6.58 3.46
CA ALA A 163 -9.69 5.59 4.10
C ALA A 163 -10.52 4.51 4.81
N ARG A 164 -11.61 4.89 5.48
CA ARG A 164 -12.52 3.98 6.18
C ARG A 164 -13.20 3.00 5.22
N ARG A 165 -13.64 3.47 4.05
CA ARG A 165 -14.30 2.62 3.04
C ARG A 165 -13.36 1.57 2.46
N VAL A 166 -12.06 1.86 2.34
CA VAL A 166 -11.07 0.90 1.83
C VAL A 166 -10.49 0.05 2.96
N LEU A 167 -9.95 0.68 4.00
CA LEU A 167 -9.12 0.03 5.03
C LEU A 167 -9.88 -0.32 6.32
N GLY A 168 -11.12 0.12 6.45
CA GLY A 168 -11.99 -0.10 7.62
C GLY A 168 -13.10 -1.11 7.38
N GLN A 169 -13.00 -1.93 6.32
CA GLN A 169 -13.93 -3.05 6.13
C GLN A 169 -13.58 -4.18 7.08
N SER A 170 -14.58 -4.89 7.63
CA SER A 170 -14.35 -6.01 8.54
C SER A 170 -13.67 -7.19 7.85
N ARG A 171 -13.92 -7.39 6.55
CA ARG A 171 -13.34 -8.47 5.74
C ARG A 171 -12.62 -7.88 4.54
N SER A 172 -11.47 -8.45 4.18
CA SER A 172 -10.82 -8.11 2.91
C SER A 172 -11.58 -8.77 1.75
N THR A 173 -12.10 -7.94 0.84
CA THR A 173 -12.74 -8.43 -0.39
C THR A 173 -11.73 -8.62 -1.51
N VAL A 174 -10.56 -7.97 -1.43
CA VAL A 174 -9.42 -8.22 -2.32
C VAL A 174 -8.46 -9.23 -1.72
N ASP A 175 -8.12 -10.25 -2.52
CA ASP A 175 -7.03 -11.15 -2.23
C ASP A 175 -5.72 -10.61 -2.84
N LEU A 176 -4.95 -9.88 -2.03
CA LEU A 176 -3.65 -9.35 -2.45
C LEU A 176 -2.63 -10.44 -2.78
N ARG A 177 -2.76 -11.65 -2.20
CA ARG A 177 -1.87 -12.78 -2.53
C ARG A 177 -2.19 -13.33 -3.91
N ALA A 178 -3.47 -13.44 -4.26
CA ALA A 178 -3.90 -13.82 -5.61
C ALA A 178 -3.36 -12.87 -6.69
N CYS A 179 -3.17 -11.58 -6.35
CA CYS A 179 -2.55 -10.59 -7.23
C CYS A 179 -1.08 -10.89 -7.55
N LEU A 180 -0.37 -11.61 -6.67
CA LEU A 180 1.00 -12.05 -6.90
C LEU A 180 1.06 -13.30 -7.82
N GLU A 181 -0.07 -13.99 -8.01
CA GLU A 181 -0.16 -15.22 -8.82
C GLU A 181 -0.54 -14.97 -10.28
N GLY A 182 -0.49 -13.72 -10.72
CA GLY A 182 -0.72 -13.34 -12.12
C GLY A 182 -2.00 -12.54 -12.37
N ARG A 183 -2.83 -12.27 -11.35
CA ARG A 183 -3.98 -11.36 -11.48
C ARG A 183 -3.56 -9.90 -11.68
N ILE A 184 -4.47 -9.10 -12.24
CA ILE A 184 -4.24 -7.69 -12.56
C ILE A 184 -4.97 -6.83 -11.52
N LEU A 185 -4.24 -6.27 -10.57
CA LEU A 185 -4.78 -5.26 -9.66
C LEU A 185 -4.50 -3.85 -10.20
N LEU A 186 -5.57 -3.09 -10.45
CA LEU A 186 -5.55 -1.68 -10.80
C LEU A 186 -6.09 -0.88 -9.62
N VAL A 187 -5.31 0.08 -9.13
CA VAL A 187 -5.71 0.95 -8.01
C VAL A 187 -5.73 2.39 -8.51
N LYS A 188 -6.92 2.99 -8.56
CA LYS A 188 -7.14 4.39 -8.90
C LYS A 188 -7.32 5.19 -7.61
N LEU A 189 -6.28 5.93 -7.25
CA LEU A 189 -6.28 6.82 -6.10
C LEU A 189 -6.74 8.20 -6.59
N ALA A 190 -8.05 8.49 -6.47
CA ALA A 190 -8.62 9.72 -7.01
C ALA A 190 -8.31 10.94 -6.12
N SER A 191 -8.10 12.10 -6.75
CA SER A 191 -7.87 13.39 -6.07
C SER A 191 -9.07 13.88 -5.25
N VAL A 192 -10.29 13.47 -5.63
CA VAL A 192 -11.56 13.81 -4.96
C VAL A 192 -11.63 13.30 -3.52
N VAL A 193 -10.80 12.32 -3.19
CA VAL A 193 -10.88 11.46 -2.00
C VAL A 193 -10.08 12.04 -0.82
N GLY A 194 -9.38 13.15 -1.06
CA GLY A 194 -8.45 13.78 -0.12
C GLY A 194 -7.04 13.20 -0.28
N GLU A 195 -6.07 14.08 -0.49
CA GLU A 195 -4.69 13.70 -0.80
C GLU A 195 -4.05 12.84 0.30
N ASP A 196 -4.29 13.19 1.57
CA ASP A 196 -3.77 12.43 2.71
C ASP A 196 -4.34 11.01 2.80
N ALA A 197 -5.63 10.82 2.52
CA ALA A 197 -6.25 9.50 2.51
C ALA A 197 -5.71 8.65 1.36
N ALA A 198 -5.58 9.23 0.16
CA ALA A 198 -5.02 8.55 -1.00
C ALA A 198 -3.58 8.09 -0.74
N ARG A 199 -2.74 8.96 -0.16
CA ARG A 199 -1.37 8.62 0.25
C ARG A 199 -1.34 7.51 1.30
N LEU A 200 -2.19 7.58 2.32
CA LEU A 200 -2.28 6.58 3.39
C LEU A 200 -2.69 5.22 2.84
N VAL A 201 -3.72 5.17 1.99
CA VAL A 201 -4.18 3.95 1.33
C VAL A 201 -3.08 3.39 0.44
N GLY A 202 -2.53 4.19 -0.47
CA GLY A 202 -1.48 3.76 -1.39
C GLY A 202 -0.23 3.24 -0.67
N ALA A 203 0.26 3.95 0.34
CA ALA A 203 1.42 3.52 1.13
C ALA A 203 1.15 2.22 1.89
N THR A 204 -0.05 2.08 2.48
CA THR A 204 -0.45 0.84 3.17
C THR A 204 -0.47 -0.34 2.20
N LEU A 205 -1.07 -0.19 1.02
CA LEU A 205 -1.11 -1.23 -0.01
C LEU A 205 0.28 -1.61 -0.49
N LEU A 206 1.12 -0.63 -0.84
CA LEU A 206 2.48 -0.88 -1.31
C LEU A 206 3.33 -1.61 -0.26
N ASN A 207 3.21 -1.22 1.01
CA ASN A 207 3.93 -1.88 2.08
C ASN A 207 3.42 -3.31 2.34
N LEU A 208 2.08 -3.55 2.33
CA LEU A 208 1.50 -4.89 2.45
C LEU A 208 1.94 -5.83 1.33
N LEU A 209 1.95 -5.35 0.08
CA LEU A 209 2.48 -6.12 -1.04
C LEU A 209 3.95 -6.45 -0.85
N GLY A 210 4.74 -5.48 -0.38
CA GLY A 210 6.15 -5.68 -0.13
C GLY A 210 6.41 -6.84 0.83
N LEU A 211 5.59 -6.94 1.88
CA LEU A 211 5.63 -8.05 2.83
C LEU A 211 5.23 -9.38 2.16
N PHE A 212 4.13 -9.39 1.39
CA PHE A 212 3.69 -10.61 0.70
C PHE A 212 4.67 -11.10 -0.36
N PHE A 213 5.43 -10.21 -1.01
CA PHE A 213 6.53 -10.60 -1.89
C PHE A 213 7.62 -11.33 -1.11
N GLN A 214 8.02 -10.86 0.07
CA GLN A 214 9.08 -11.49 0.87
C GLN A 214 8.76 -12.90 1.34
N GLU A 215 7.47 -13.21 1.44
CA GLU A 215 6.99 -14.55 1.79
C GLU A 215 6.92 -15.51 0.60
N GLN A 216 7.05 -15.00 -0.64
CA GLN A 216 7.01 -15.87 -1.82
C GLN A 216 8.26 -16.76 -1.88
N PRO A 217 8.09 -18.04 -2.26
CA PRO A 217 9.23 -18.90 -2.51
C PRO A 217 10.06 -18.40 -3.72
N PRO A 218 11.38 -18.67 -3.74
CA PRO A 218 12.23 -18.31 -4.87
C PRO A 218 11.75 -18.93 -6.19
N GLY A 219 11.84 -18.20 -7.30
CA GLY A 219 11.58 -18.71 -8.65
C GLY A 219 10.16 -18.55 -9.18
N ARG A 220 9.29 -17.81 -8.49
CA ARG A 220 7.90 -17.56 -8.92
C ARG A 220 7.72 -16.47 -9.98
N THR A 221 6.47 -16.34 -10.43
CA THR A 221 5.99 -15.40 -11.44
C THR A 221 6.49 -13.99 -11.19
N ARG A 222 7.04 -13.37 -12.24
CA ARG A 222 7.47 -11.98 -12.18
C ARG A 222 6.24 -11.09 -12.15
N THR A 223 6.13 -10.25 -11.13
CA THR A 223 5.04 -9.27 -11.01
C THR A 223 5.60 -7.89 -11.24
N LEU A 224 5.11 -7.21 -12.29
CA LEU A 224 5.39 -5.80 -12.50
C LEU A 224 4.43 -4.96 -11.64
N VAL A 225 5.01 -4.12 -10.79
CA VAL A 225 4.34 -3.09 -10.00
C VAL A 225 4.66 -1.74 -10.61
N ILE A 226 3.65 -1.08 -11.18
CA ILE A 226 3.80 0.29 -11.69
C ILE A 226 3.22 1.24 -10.66
N VAL A 227 4.03 2.22 -10.23
CA VAL A 227 3.58 3.27 -9.33
C VAL A 227 3.76 4.59 -10.05
N ASP A 228 2.64 5.19 -10.43
CA ASP A 228 2.63 6.51 -11.01
C ASP A 228 2.61 7.57 -9.90
N GLU A 229 3.25 8.71 -10.18
CA GLU A 229 3.56 9.75 -9.20
C GLU A 229 4.07 9.22 -7.86
N PHE A 230 5.10 8.38 -7.91
CA PHE A 230 5.57 7.64 -6.74
C PHE A 230 6.02 8.55 -5.57
N GLN A 231 6.35 9.81 -5.86
CA GLN A 231 6.75 10.80 -4.85
C GLN A 231 5.67 11.05 -3.79
N TRP A 232 4.40 10.81 -4.11
CA TRP A 232 3.32 10.94 -3.13
C TRP A 232 3.38 9.88 -2.01
N PHE A 233 4.10 8.78 -2.19
CA PHE A 233 4.18 7.70 -1.21
C PHE A 233 5.50 7.74 -0.42
N LEU A 234 5.72 8.84 0.31
CA LEU A 234 6.87 9.04 1.21
C LEU A 234 7.01 7.97 2.30
N GLY A 235 5.91 7.27 2.63
CA GLY A 235 5.85 6.21 3.64
C GLY A 235 6.23 4.81 3.17
N VAL A 236 6.87 4.69 1.99
CA VAL A 236 7.22 3.41 1.37
C VAL A 236 8.74 3.24 1.38
N ARG A 237 9.23 2.06 1.79
CA ARG A 237 10.65 1.72 1.74
C ARG A 237 11.11 1.36 0.34
N TRP A 238 11.33 2.36 -0.50
CA TRP A 238 11.79 2.15 -1.88
C TRP A 238 13.07 1.30 -1.98
N ARG A 239 13.99 1.40 -1.01
CA ARG A 239 15.17 0.54 -0.91
C ARG A 239 14.81 -0.94 -0.79
N MET A 240 13.86 -1.26 0.10
CA MET A 240 13.41 -2.63 0.29
C MET A 240 12.73 -3.15 -0.97
N LEU A 241 11.96 -2.31 -1.67
CA LEU A 241 11.30 -2.68 -2.92
C LEU A 241 12.31 -3.05 -4.02
N ALA A 242 13.49 -2.43 -4.05
CA ALA A 242 14.57 -2.86 -4.94
C ALA A 242 15.10 -4.27 -4.62
N GLU A 243 15.17 -4.64 -3.32
CA GLU A 243 15.53 -5.99 -2.91
C GLU A 243 14.45 -7.03 -3.24
N LEU A 244 13.19 -6.62 -3.38
CA LEU A 244 12.09 -7.53 -3.70
C LEU A 244 12.18 -8.16 -5.09
N ARG A 245 13.11 -7.70 -5.93
CA ARG A 245 13.44 -8.38 -7.18
C ARG A 245 13.82 -9.84 -6.96
N LYS A 246 14.50 -10.18 -5.86
CA LYS A 246 14.85 -11.58 -5.54
C LYS A 246 13.62 -12.45 -5.31
N PHE A 247 12.47 -11.83 -5.04
CA PHE A 247 11.16 -12.45 -4.86
C PHE A 247 10.23 -12.25 -6.07
N GLY A 248 10.75 -11.81 -7.22
CA GLY A 248 9.97 -11.66 -8.46
C GLY A 248 9.25 -10.33 -8.63
N ALA A 249 9.41 -9.37 -7.71
CA ALA A 249 8.82 -8.04 -7.86
C ALA A 249 9.68 -7.14 -8.75
N HIS A 250 9.09 -6.56 -9.78
CA HIS A 250 9.71 -5.54 -10.62
C HIS A 250 8.96 -4.23 -10.44
N PHE A 251 9.66 -3.15 -10.09
CA PHE A 251 9.04 -1.84 -9.91
C PHE A 251 9.34 -0.93 -11.09
N ALA A 252 8.30 -0.29 -11.63
CA ALA A 252 8.41 0.84 -12.54
C ALA A 252 7.84 2.06 -11.81
N LEU A 253 8.71 3.01 -11.48
CA LEU A 253 8.35 4.22 -10.76
C LEU A 253 8.31 5.37 -11.76
N ALA A 254 7.22 6.12 -11.80
CA ALA A 254 7.04 7.28 -12.66
C ALA A 254 6.79 8.54 -11.83
N THR A 255 7.35 9.65 -12.28
CA THR A 255 7.19 10.98 -11.66
C THR A 255 7.35 12.05 -12.73
N GLN A 256 6.59 13.14 -12.62
CA GLN A 256 6.70 14.29 -13.52
C GLN A 256 7.89 15.20 -13.20
N SER A 257 8.30 15.28 -11.94
CA SER A 257 9.42 16.12 -11.53
C SER A 257 10.11 15.57 -10.28
N LEU A 258 11.43 15.72 -10.23
CA LEU A 258 12.22 15.37 -9.05
C LEU A 258 12.28 16.50 -8.02
N ALA A 259 11.67 17.66 -8.31
CA ALA A 259 11.69 18.85 -7.44
C ALA A 259 11.19 18.53 -6.02
N PHE A 260 10.20 17.64 -5.89
CA PHE A 260 9.71 17.17 -4.61
C PHE A 260 10.83 16.60 -3.74
N PHE A 261 11.72 15.78 -4.30
CA PHE A 261 12.80 15.15 -3.53
C PHE A 261 13.96 16.08 -3.17
N ARG A 262 13.91 17.36 -3.59
CA ARG A 262 14.95 18.35 -3.28
C ARG A 262 14.57 19.26 -2.11
N GLN A 263 13.33 19.17 -1.61
CA GLN A 263 12.82 20.09 -0.60
C GLN A 263 13.43 19.79 0.77
N GLU A 264 13.38 18.53 1.20
CA GLU A 264 13.94 18.10 2.47
C GLU A 264 15.13 17.12 2.34
N ALA A 265 16.05 17.19 3.30
CA ALA A 265 17.24 16.33 3.31
C ALA A 265 16.90 14.83 3.35
N GLN A 266 15.76 14.46 3.95
CA GLN A 266 15.34 13.06 4.01
C GLN A 266 14.86 12.57 2.64
N GLU A 267 14.13 13.41 1.90
CA GLU A 267 13.61 13.09 0.57
C GLU A 267 14.75 13.01 -0.45
N HIS A 268 15.76 13.87 -0.30
CA HIS A 268 16.97 13.82 -1.12
C HIS A 268 17.73 12.49 -0.95
N LYS A 269 17.80 11.98 0.29
CA LYS A 269 18.35 10.65 0.56
C LYS A 269 17.52 9.54 -0.07
N VAL A 270 16.20 9.68 -0.13
CA VAL A 270 15.32 8.70 -0.78
C VAL A 270 15.60 8.67 -2.29
N LEU A 271 15.66 9.82 -2.95
CA LEU A 271 15.96 9.88 -4.39
C LEU A 271 17.33 9.26 -4.71
N ALA A 272 18.38 9.62 -3.96
CA ALA A 272 19.70 9.04 -4.14
C ALA A 272 19.70 7.51 -3.97
N GLN A 273 18.95 6.99 -3.00
CA GLN A 273 18.79 5.54 -2.81
C GLN A 273 18.06 4.87 -3.96
N ILE A 274 17.04 5.52 -4.52
CA ILE A 274 16.31 5.00 -5.69
C ILE A 274 17.25 4.93 -6.89
N LEU A 275 17.92 6.05 -7.23
CA LEU A 275 18.84 6.12 -8.37
C LEU A 275 19.97 5.10 -8.28
N ALA A 276 20.50 4.83 -7.09
CA ALA A 276 21.53 3.82 -6.86
C ALA A 276 21.05 2.38 -7.13
N ASN A 277 19.75 2.09 -6.96
CA ASN A 277 19.18 0.74 -7.06
C ASN A 277 18.41 0.48 -8.36
N VAL A 278 18.10 1.51 -9.16
CA VAL A 278 17.44 1.34 -10.46
C VAL A 278 18.43 0.91 -11.54
N GLN A 279 18.08 -0.15 -12.26
CA GLN A 279 18.89 -0.64 -13.38
C GLN A 279 18.60 0.12 -14.67
N SER A 280 17.33 0.48 -14.86
CA SER A 280 16.86 1.19 -16.03
C SER A 280 16.37 2.58 -15.63
N ILE A 281 16.74 3.59 -16.40
CA ILE A 281 16.21 4.95 -16.29
C ILE A 281 15.67 5.34 -17.66
N LEU A 282 14.47 5.89 -17.68
CA LEU A 282 13.85 6.49 -18.87
C LEU A 282 13.64 7.97 -18.55
N ALA A 283 14.38 8.84 -19.22
CA ALA A 283 14.32 10.28 -19.03
C ALA A 283 13.68 10.96 -20.24
N PHE A 284 12.63 11.73 -19.95
CA PHE A 284 11.93 12.57 -20.91
C PHE A 284 12.41 14.02 -20.76
N ALA A 285 11.98 14.88 -21.68
CA ALA A 285 12.16 16.32 -21.53
C ALA A 285 11.58 16.79 -20.18
N GLY A 286 12.36 17.57 -19.45
CA GLY A 286 12.02 18.05 -18.11
C GLY A 286 12.64 19.41 -17.80
N SER A 287 12.49 19.85 -16.55
CA SER A 287 13.07 21.11 -16.07
C SER A 287 14.61 21.08 -16.08
N ALA A 288 15.25 22.25 -16.07
CA ALA A 288 16.71 22.35 -16.02
C ALA A 288 17.31 21.62 -14.80
N ASP A 289 16.67 21.73 -13.63
CA ASP A 289 17.13 21.08 -12.40
C ASP A 289 16.99 19.54 -12.47
N ASP A 290 15.89 19.06 -13.04
CA ASP A 290 15.68 17.62 -13.28
C ASP A 290 16.68 17.07 -14.29
N ALA A 291 16.93 17.81 -15.36
CA ALA A 291 17.95 17.46 -16.35
C ALA A 291 19.36 17.42 -15.73
N GLN A 292 19.73 18.37 -14.88
CA GLN A 292 21.01 18.36 -14.17
C GLN A 292 21.17 17.14 -13.25
N THR A 293 20.07 16.66 -12.68
CA THR A 293 20.09 15.47 -11.80
C THR A 293 20.19 14.17 -12.61
N LEU A 294 19.50 14.08 -13.75
CA LEU A 294 19.44 12.86 -14.57
C LEU A 294 20.60 12.72 -15.56
N ALA A 295 21.19 13.82 -16.03
CA ALA A 295 22.25 13.80 -17.03
C ALA A 295 23.49 12.98 -16.60
N PRO A 296 24.01 13.10 -15.35
CA PRO A 296 25.12 12.26 -14.88
C PRO A 296 24.78 10.77 -14.84
N GLU A 297 23.53 10.42 -14.48
CA GLU A 297 23.06 9.03 -14.44
C GLU A 297 22.97 8.40 -15.83
N LEU A 298 22.82 9.20 -16.87
CA LEU A 298 22.71 8.79 -18.27
C LEU A 298 24.04 8.92 -19.04
N GLY A 299 25.02 9.66 -18.50
CA GLY A 299 26.28 9.94 -19.19
C GLY A 299 26.14 10.91 -20.37
N ILE A 300 25.19 11.85 -20.29
CA ILE A 300 24.92 12.87 -21.32
C ILE A 300 24.92 14.28 -20.69
N THR A 301 24.63 15.31 -21.47
CA THR A 301 24.50 16.68 -20.95
C THR A 301 23.08 16.99 -20.50
N ALA A 302 22.91 17.99 -19.64
CA ALA A 302 21.59 18.47 -19.24
C ALA A 302 20.83 19.11 -20.42
N GLU A 303 21.53 19.67 -21.41
CA GLU A 303 20.93 20.25 -22.61
C GLU A 303 20.32 19.16 -23.50
N ASP A 304 20.97 17.99 -23.59
CA ASP A 304 20.43 16.84 -24.33
C ASP A 304 19.06 16.41 -23.77
N VAL A 305 18.92 16.35 -22.44
CA VAL A 305 17.64 15.97 -21.80
C VAL A 305 16.57 17.04 -22.03
N GLN A 306 16.92 18.32 -21.93
CA GLN A 306 15.97 19.44 -22.08
C GLN A 306 15.47 19.60 -23.52
N SER A 307 16.31 19.34 -24.50
CA SER A 307 16.01 19.53 -25.93
C SER A 307 15.23 18.37 -26.55
N LEU A 308 14.93 17.31 -25.79
CA LEU A 308 14.19 16.15 -26.28
C LEU A 308 12.83 16.56 -26.88
N PRO A 309 12.54 16.18 -28.14
CA PRO A 309 11.21 16.38 -28.71
C PRO A 309 10.14 15.56 -27.97
N ARG A 310 8.87 15.93 -28.16
CA ARG A 310 7.75 15.11 -27.65
C ARG A 310 7.89 13.67 -28.14
N HIS A 311 7.55 12.73 -27.26
CA HIS A 311 7.64 11.28 -27.50
C HIS A 311 9.05 10.74 -27.74
N HIS A 312 10.10 11.54 -27.47
CA HIS A 312 11.48 11.05 -27.41
C HIS A 312 11.94 10.96 -25.97
N ARG A 313 12.87 10.04 -25.71
CA ARG A 313 13.45 9.83 -24.38
C ARG A 313 14.88 9.31 -24.50
N TYR A 314 15.70 9.63 -23.51
CA TYR A 314 16.93 8.88 -23.25
C TYR A 314 16.65 7.71 -22.33
N ALA A 315 17.30 6.59 -22.60
CA ALA A 315 17.16 5.38 -21.82
C ALA A 315 18.54 4.87 -21.44
N ARG A 316 18.79 4.72 -20.13
CA ARG A 316 19.87 3.87 -19.63
C ARG A 316 19.26 2.50 -19.38
N LEU A 317 19.74 1.46 -20.07
CA LEU A 317 19.22 0.10 -19.98
C LEU A 317 20.34 -0.89 -19.65
N PRO A 318 20.07 -1.94 -18.85
CA PRO A 318 20.99 -3.05 -18.66
C PRO A 318 20.88 -4.00 -19.87
N VAL A 319 21.92 -4.08 -20.70
CA VAL A 319 22.00 -5.00 -21.84
C VAL A 319 23.25 -5.86 -21.68
N ALA A 320 23.08 -7.19 -21.63
CA ALA A 320 24.18 -8.14 -21.45
C ALA A 320 25.11 -7.87 -20.24
N GLY A 321 24.61 -7.22 -19.19
CA GLY A 321 25.39 -6.86 -18.00
C GLY A 321 26.05 -5.48 -18.07
N GLU A 322 26.02 -4.82 -19.22
CA GLU A 322 26.50 -3.46 -19.41
C GLU A 322 25.36 -2.44 -19.32
N ARG A 323 25.69 -1.21 -18.92
CA ARG A 323 24.76 -0.08 -18.92
C ARG A 323 24.94 0.67 -20.23
N ILE A 324 23.94 0.60 -21.10
CA ILE A 324 23.93 1.29 -22.39
C ILE A 324 22.97 2.46 -22.30
N THR A 325 23.41 3.64 -22.75
CA THR A 325 22.55 4.80 -22.96
C THR A 325 22.18 4.91 -24.43
N CYS A 326 20.89 5.04 -24.73
CA CYS A 326 20.40 5.24 -26.08
C CYS A 326 19.23 6.24 -26.10
N SER A 327 18.99 6.83 -27.27
CA SER A 327 17.76 7.59 -27.55
C SER A 327 16.70 6.65 -28.10
N LEU A 328 15.47 6.79 -27.61
CA LEU A 328 14.31 6.00 -28.03
C LEU A 328 13.17 6.94 -28.42
N GLN A 329 12.48 6.59 -29.50
CA GLN A 329 11.19 7.19 -29.85
C GLN A 329 10.06 6.28 -29.38
N LEU A 330 9.04 6.86 -28.76
CA LEU A 330 7.84 6.14 -28.36
C LEU A 330 6.95 5.88 -29.56
N LEU A 331 6.48 4.64 -29.64
CA LEU A 331 5.29 4.30 -30.42
C LEU A 331 4.08 4.66 -29.57
N LEU A 332 3.15 5.42 -30.14
CA LEU A 332 1.86 5.67 -29.50
C LEU A 332 1.06 4.36 -29.51
N PRO A 333 0.35 4.04 -28.42
CA PRO A 333 -0.50 2.85 -28.39
C PRO A 333 -1.60 2.95 -29.46
N ASP A 334 -2.01 1.81 -30.01
CA ASP A 334 -3.16 1.72 -30.91
C ASP A 334 -4.43 2.20 -30.18
N ALA A 335 -5.39 2.75 -30.94
CA ALA A 335 -6.66 3.21 -30.39
C ALA A 335 -7.39 2.05 -29.68
N ALA A 336 -7.61 2.21 -28.38
CA ALA A 336 -8.24 1.19 -27.55
C ALA A 336 -9.77 1.11 -27.80
N ASP A 337 -10.38 -0.07 -27.63
CA ASP A 337 -11.82 -0.26 -27.78
C ASP A 337 -12.57 0.11 -26.48
N PRO A 338 -13.33 1.21 -26.44
CA PRO A 338 -14.04 1.65 -25.24
C PRO A 338 -15.14 0.68 -24.76
N ALA A 339 -15.65 -0.21 -25.61
CA ALA A 339 -16.70 -1.16 -25.23
C ALA A 339 -16.21 -2.23 -24.23
N LEU A 340 -14.93 -2.58 -24.25
CA LEU A 340 -14.32 -3.55 -23.33
C LEU A 340 -14.19 -3.00 -21.90
N ALA A 341 -13.97 -1.69 -21.75
CA ALA A 341 -13.81 -1.06 -20.43
C ALA A 341 -15.10 -1.14 -19.59
N LEU A 342 -16.27 -0.98 -20.22
CA LEU A 342 -17.58 -1.04 -19.54
C LEU A 342 -17.91 -2.44 -19.00
N GLY A 343 -17.49 -3.50 -19.70
CA GLY A 343 -17.75 -4.89 -19.28
C GLY A 343 -16.93 -5.36 -18.06
N LEU A 344 -15.77 -4.74 -17.82
CA LEU A 344 -14.86 -5.06 -16.72
C LEU A 344 -15.33 -4.49 -15.37
N VAL A 345 -15.88 -3.28 -15.39
CA VAL A 345 -16.43 -2.62 -14.18
C VAL A 345 -17.58 -3.43 -13.60
N CYS A 346 -18.42 -4.04 -14.45
CA CYS A 346 -19.60 -4.79 -14.01
C CYS A 346 -19.33 -6.23 -13.53
N ARG A 347 -18.11 -6.76 -13.64
CA ARG A 347 -17.81 -8.20 -13.40
C ARG A 347 -16.83 -8.45 -12.25
N GLN A 348 -16.73 -7.55 -11.27
CA GLN A 348 -15.80 -7.74 -10.17
C GLN A 348 -16.09 -9.02 -9.37
N PRO A 349 -15.11 -9.94 -9.25
CA PRO A 349 -15.25 -11.09 -8.36
C PRO A 349 -15.12 -10.60 -6.91
N GLN A 350 -16.25 -10.26 -6.30
CA GLN A 350 -16.32 -10.15 -4.84
C GLN A 350 -16.16 -11.55 -4.26
N ARG A 351 -15.33 -11.72 -3.22
CA ARG A 351 -15.37 -12.95 -2.41
C ARG A 351 -16.82 -13.13 -1.95
N SER A 352 -17.47 -14.19 -2.42
CA SER A 352 -18.87 -14.47 -2.08
C SER A 352 -19.06 -14.51 -0.57
N ASP A 353 -20.20 -13.97 -0.14
CA ASP A 353 -20.69 -14.06 1.22
C ASP A 353 -21.29 -15.46 1.41
N PRO A 354 -20.74 -16.34 2.25
CA PRO A 354 -21.36 -17.64 2.52
C PRO A 354 -22.61 -17.52 3.41
N GLY A 355 -22.97 -16.32 3.88
CA GLY A 355 -24.11 -16.09 4.80
C GLY A 355 -25.44 -15.72 4.14
N GLY A 356 -25.52 -15.67 2.81
CA GLY A 356 -26.73 -15.27 2.08
C GLY A 356 -27.66 -16.42 1.71
N GLN A 357 -28.03 -17.29 2.65
CA GLN A 357 -29.18 -18.18 2.49
C GLN A 357 -30.08 -18.13 3.73
N ASP A 358 -31.34 -17.81 3.46
CA ASP A 358 -32.54 -17.92 4.30
C ASP A 358 -32.66 -17.03 5.55
N ALA A 359 -33.18 -15.83 5.32
CA ALA A 359 -34.13 -15.20 6.25
C ALA A 359 -35.29 -14.57 5.46
N ALA A 360 -36.08 -15.43 4.82
CA ALA A 360 -37.48 -15.16 4.51
C ALA A 360 -38.32 -16.02 5.46
N VAL A 361 -38.87 -15.37 6.49
CA VAL A 361 -40.13 -15.58 7.25
C VAL A 361 -39.97 -14.96 8.64
#